data_AF-A0A2W6AA05-F1
#
_entry.id   AF-A0A2W6AA05-F1
#
_cell.length_a   1.000
_cell.length_b   1.000
_cell.length_c   1.000
_cell.angle_alpha   90.00
_cell.angle_beta   90.00
_cell.angle_gamma   90.00
#
_symmetry.space_group_name_H-M   'P 1'
#
loop_
_entity.id
_entity.type
_entity.pdbx_description
1 polymer ?
#
loop_
_entity_poly.entity_id
_entity_poly.type
_entity_poly.pdbx_seq_one_letter_code
_entity_poly.pdbx_strand_id
1 'polypeptide(L)'
;MIETNTKIMLLPSRPAEVMMGATDGRYLRAVGIPTYGVQGFFMDRDDIRFHGRDERMGVQAFFEGQTFLYRLVKASPSLAR
;
A
#
# COMPACT_ATOMS: atom_id res chain seq x y z
N MET A 1 10.45 19.44 -18.12
CA MET A 1 11.26 18.63 -17.17
C MET A 1 10.33 18.20 -16.05
N ILE A 2 9.69 17.05 -16.19
CA ILE A 2 8.82 16.46 -15.16
C ILE A 2 9.46 15.13 -14.80
N GLU A 3 10.20 15.10 -13.70
CA GLU A 3 10.69 13.87 -13.08
C GLU A 3 10.46 13.98 -11.57
N THR A 4 9.20 13.84 -11.15
CA THR A 4 8.83 13.57 -9.75
C THR A 4 8.94 12.07 -9.49
N ASN A 5 10.18 11.60 -9.34
CA ASN A 5 10.52 10.20 -9.08
C ASN A 5 10.33 9.80 -7.60
N THR A 6 9.09 9.87 -7.10
CA THR A 6 8.75 9.32 -5.77
C THR A 6 7.42 8.59 -5.79
N LYS A 7 7.21 7.66 -6.73
CA LYS A 7 6.16 6.64 -6.58
C LYS A 7 6.71 5.49 -5.74
N ILE A 8 6.33 5.43 -4.47
CA ILE A 8 6.53 4.22 -3.66
C ILE A 8 5.55 3.16 -4.16
N MET A 9 6.05 2.33 -5.08
CA MET A 9 5.94 0.89 -5.03
C MET A 9 6.90 0.35 -6.08
N LEU A 10 7.86 -0.50 -5.69
CA LEU A 10 8.69 -1.34 -6.57
C LEU A 10 9.95 -0.70 -7.21
N LEU A 11 10.74 0.09 -6.47
CA LEU A 11 12.17 0.17 -6.79
C LEU A 11 12.92 -0.98 -6.08
N PRO A 12 13.55 -1.92 -6.80
CA PRO A 12 14.25 -3.07 -6.21
C PRO A 12 15.46 -2.69 -5.32
N SER A 13 15.82 -1.42 -5.27
CA SER A 13 16.98 -0.89 -4.54
C SER A 13 16.64 -0.24 -3.20
N ARG A 14 15.36 -0.20 -2.77
CA ARG A 14 14.97 0.45 -1.50
C ARG A 14 14.04 -0.42 -0.66
N PRO A 15 14.28 -0.54 0.67
CA PRO A 15 13.47 -1.38 1.53
C PRO A 15 12.02 -0.88 1.56
N ALA A 16 11.07 -1.81 1.47
CA ALA A 16 9.67 -1.53 1.70
C ALA A 16 9.49 -0.98 3.12
N GLU A 17 8.75 0.12 3.26
CA GLU A 17 8.42 0.66 4.59
C GLU A 17 7.39 -0.26 5.25
N VAL A 18 7.73 -0.75 6.44
CA VAL A 18 6.85 -1.63 7.22
C VAL A 18 6.24 -0.81 8.35
N MET A 19 4.91 -0.69 8.35
CA MET A 19 4.20 -0.02 9.44
C MET A 19 4.10 -0.94 10.67
N MET A 20 4.53 -0.44 11.83
CA MET A 20 4.72 -1.27 13.03
C MET A 20 3.39 -1.52 13.76
N GLY A 21 2.85 -2.73 13.62
CA GLY A 21 2.07 -3.46 14.63
C GLY A 21 0.73 -2.90 15.14
N ALA A 22 0.37 -1.65 14.82
CA ALA A 22 -0.84 -0.97 15.29
C ALA A 22 -2.03 -1.12 14.32
N THR A 23 -1.95 -2.06 13.38
CA THR A 23 -3.05 -2.40 12.47
C THR A 23 -3.88 -3.55 13.03
N ASP A 24 -5.08 -3.75 12.48
CA ASP A 24 -5.98 -4.88 12.83
C ASP A 24 -5.31 -6.25 12.62
N GLY A 25 -4.29 -6.32 11.76
CA GLY A 25 -3.45 -7.49 11.58
C GLY A 25 -2.74 -7.95 12.85
N ARG A 26 -2.65 -7.12 13.90
CA ARG A 26 -2.20 -7.52 15.23
C ARG A 26 -3.06 -8.64 15.81
N TYR A 27 -4.38 -8.53 15.72
CA TYR A 27 -5.30 -9.51 16.30
C TYR A 27 -5.27 -10.83 15.52
N LEU A 28 -5.15 -10.75 14.19
CA LEU A 28 -5.05 -11.94 13.33
C LEU A 28 -3.74 -12.70 13.56
N ARG A 29 -2.61 -11.98 13.63
CA ARG A 29 -1.31 -12.60 13.92
C ARG A 29 -1.27 -13.21 15.32
N ALA A 30 -1.96 -12.62 16.30
CA ALA A 30 -2.01 -13.14 17.66
C ALA A 30 -2.67 -14.53 17.75
N VAL A 31 -3.57 -14.87 16.83
CA VAL A 31 -4.22 -16.19 16.74
C VAL A 31 -3.59 -17.11 15.68
N GLY A 32 -2.39 -16.77 15.20
CA GLY A 32 -1.63 -17.61 14.27
C GLY A 32 -2.02 -17.48 12.79
N ILE A 33 -2.84 -16.49 12.41
CA ILE A 33 -3.18 -16.24 11.01
C ILE A 33 -2.11 -15.32 10.40
N PRO A 34 -1.33 -15.78 9.40
CA PRO A 34 -0.36 -14.92 8.71
C PRO A 34 -1.07 -13.75 8.05
N THR A 35 -0.69 -12.52 8.44
CA THR A 35 -1.32 -11.29 7.93
C THR A 35 -0.26 -10.26 7.62
N TYR A 36 -0.30 -9.73 6.40
CA TYR A 36 0.57 -8.65 5.92
C TYR A 36 -0.29 -7.46 5.48
N GLY A 37 0.06 -6.27 5.94
CA GLY A 37 -0.54 -5.03 5.44
C GLY A 37 0.14 -4.61 4.14
N VAL A 38 -0.65 -4.27 3.14
CA VAL A 38 -0.15 -3.72 1.86
C VAL A 38 -0.80 -2.36 1.65
N GLN A 39 0.01 -1.33 1.48
CA GLN A 39 -0.47 -0.02 1.07
C GLN A 39 -0.83 -0.08 -0.42
N GLY A 40 -2.12 0.08 -0.74
CA GLY A 40 -2.62 -0.06 -2.10
C GLY A 40 -2.51 1.17 -2.99
N PHE A 41 -2.04 2.30 -2.45
CA PHE A 41 -2.03 3.59 -3.14
C PHE A 41 -0.63 4.16 -3.27
N PHE A 42 -0.35 4.76 -4.42
CA PHE A 42 0.94 5.38 -4.71
C PHE A 42 0.92 6.83 -4.20
N MET A 43 1.80 7.15 -3.26
CA MET A 43 1.88 8.49 -2.66
C MET A 43 3.31 9.01 -2.71
N ASP A 44 3.42 10.34 -2.66
CA ASP A 44 4.69 11.00 -2.45
C ASP A 44 5.13 10.77 -0.99
N ARG A 45 6.37 10.33 -0.81
CA ARG A 45 6.96 10.05 0.49
C ARG A 45 7.05 11.30 1.35
N ASP A 46 7.26 12.45 0.72
CA ASP A 46 7.45 13.72 1.40
C ASP A 46 6.11 14.43 1.69
N ASP A 47 4.98 13.88 1.24
CA ASP A 47 3.63 14.41 1.47
C ASP A 47 2.66 13.33 2.00
N ILE A 48 3.06 12.66 3.10
CA ILE A 48 2.21 11.70 3.80
C ILE A 48 1.26 12.44 4.75
N ARG A 49 -0.05 12.22 4.56
CA ARG A 49 -1.12 12.99 5.25
C ARG A 49 -2.12 12.15 6.02
N PHE A 50 -1.82 10.88 6.30
CA PHE A 50 -2.73 10.01 7.05
C PHE A 50 -3.12 10.69 8.37
N HIS A 51 -4.42 10.80 8.63
CA HIS A 51 -4.96 11.42 9.84
C HIS A 51 -4.68 12.93 10.00
N GLY A 52 -4.21 13.60 8.95
CA GLY A 52 -3.98 15.05 8.93
C GLY A 52 -5.25 15.85 8.67
N ARG A 53 -5.22 17.15 9.00
CA ARG A 53 -6.34 18.09 8.76
C ARG A 53 -6.78 18.18 7.29
N ASP A 54 -5.88 17.85 6.38
CA ASP A 54 -6.05 17.97 4.92
C ASP A 54 -5.57 16.67 4.26
N GLU A 55 -6.08 15.55 4.76
CA GLU A 55 -5.89 14.23 4.18
C GLU A 55 -6.53 14.19 2.77
N ARG A 56 -5.74 13.80 1.77
CA ARG A 56 -6.17 13.77 0.38
C ARG A 56 -5.39 12.73 -0.43
N MET A 57 -5.96 12.38 -1.57
CA MET A 57 -5.38 11.43 -2.51
C MET A 57 -5.47 11.99 -3.93
N GLY A 58 -4.40 11.84 -4.71
CA GLY A 58 -4.43 12.21 -6.12
C GLY A 58 -5.38 11.29 -6.91
N VAL A 59 -6.15 11.87 -7.83
CA VAL A 59 -7.13 11.13 -8.64
C VAL A 59 -6.47 9.99 -9.44
N GLN A 60 -5.29 10.24 -10.01
CA GLN A 60 -4.54 9.20 -10.72
C GLN A 60 -4.08 8.07 -9.77
N ALA A 61 -3.54 8.41 -8.60
CA ALA A 61 -3.10 7.43 -7.60
C ALA A 61 -4.25 6.53 -7.13
N PHE A 62 -5.45 7.08 -7.04
CA PHE A 62 -6.67 6.32 -6.73
C PHE A 62 -6.95 5.23 -7.77
N PHE A 63 -6.99 5.57 -9.06
CA PHE A 63 -7.29 4.59 -10.13
C PHE A 63 -6.15 3.58 -10.34
N GLU A 64 -4.90 4.03 -10.22
CA GLU A 64 -3.74 3.12 -10.26
C GLU A 64 -3.77 2.13 -9.09
N GLY A 65 -4.07 2.62 -7.87
CA GLY A 65 -4.18 1.79 -6.68
C GLY A 65 -5.32 0.77 -6.77
N GLN A 66 -6.47 1.18 -7.30
CA GLN A 66 -7.60 0.28 -7.55
C GLN A 66 -7.23 -0.85 -8.53
N THR A 67 -6.49 -0.52 -9.59
CA THR A 67 -5.98 -1.52 -10.55
C THR A 67 -4.97 -2.47 -9.91
N PHE A 68 -4.05 -1.93 -9.09
CA PHE A 68 -3.07 -2.72 -8.36
C PHE A 68 -3.73 -3.70 -7.39
N LEU A 69 -4.63 -3.21 -6.53
CA LEU A 69 -5.34 -4.04 -5.54
C LEU A 69 -6.18 -5.13 -6.23
N TYR A 70 -6.84 -4.81 -7.33
CA TYR A 70 -7.56 -5.81 -8.14
C TYR A 70 -6.63 -6.92 -8.63
N ARG A 71 -5.49 -6.56 -9.22
CA ARG A 71 -4.49 -7.54 -9.70
C ARG A 71 -3.90 -8.36 -8.56
N LEU A 72 -3.62 -7.75 -7.42
CA LEU A 72 -3.10 -8.42 -6.24
C LEU A 72 -4.07 -9.52 -5.76
N VAL A 73 -5.36 -9.20 -5.64
CA VAL A 73 -6.39 -10.17 -5.25
C VAL A 73 -6.54 -11.26 -6.31
N LYS A 74 -6.54 -10.91 -7.59
CA LYS A 74 -6.63 -11.88 -8.70
C LYS A 74 -5.43 -12.81 -8.81
N ALA A 75 -4.25 -12.36 -8.42
CA ALA A 75 -3.04 -13.18 -8.36
C ALA A 75 -2.98 -14.05 -7.09
N SER A 76 -3.84 -13.80 -6.09
CA SER A 76 -3.87 -14.60 -4.87
C SER A 76 -4.22 -16.06 -5.19
N PRO A 77 -3.38 -17.04 -4.76
CA PRO A 77 -3.58 -18.46 -5.08
C PRO A 77 -4.93 -19.04 -4.62
N SER A 78 -5.58 -18.41 -3.64
CA SER A 78 -6.88 -18.83 -3.11
C SER A 78 -8.07 -18.55 -4.04
N LEU A 79 -7.92 -17.64 -5.01
CA LEU A 79 -8.98 -17.25 -5.97
C LEU A 79 -8.70 -17.74 -7.41
N ALA A 80 -7.59 -18.45 -7.62
CA ALA A 80 -7.18 -18.99 -8.93
C ALA A 80 -7.64 -20.45 -9.15
N ARG A 81 -8.54 -20.97 -8.31
CA ARG A 81 -9.19 -22.27 -8.49
C ARG A 81 -10.63 -22.10 -8.96
#